data_AF-A0A5B8FGF5-F1
#
_entry.id   AF-A0A5B8FGF5-F1
#
_cell.length_a   1.000
_cell.length_b   1.000
_cell.length_c   1.000
_cell.angle_alpha   90.00
_cell.angle_beta   90.00
_cell.angle_gamma   90.00
#
_symmetry.space_group_name_H-M   'P 1'
#
loop_
_entity.id
_entity.type
_entity.pdbx_description
1 polymer ?
#
loop_
_entity_poly.entity_id
_entity_poly.type
_entity_poly.pdbx_seq_one_letter_code
_entity_poly.pdbx_strand_id
1 'polypeptide(L)'
;MAAPDALLIGVVDETGHVGLLGRPLPVDAAFLAATRARSVHSPEARFRFAGGCVEGRCRQWTGRRCGLIARLVEDAAPAGAALRPCGIRADCRWFAEQGPSACAVCPEVVTDGGGPRPAGL
;
A
#
# COMPACT_ATOMS: atom_id res chain seq x y z
N MET A 1 -3.05 -2.37 7.25
CA MET A 1 -2.49 -3.66 7.69
C MET A 1 -3.56 -4.71 7.47
N ALA A 2 -3.19 -5.97 7.29
CA ALA A 2 -4.11 -7.07 7.05
C ALA A 2 -5.06 -7.22 8.26
N ALA A 3 -6.32 -6.93 8.05
CA ALA A 3 -7.37 -6.95 9.06
C ALA A 3 -8.70 -7.35 8.41
N PRO A 4 -9.64 -7.94 9.17
CA PRO A 4 -11.01 -8.13 8.70
C PRO A 4 -11.65 -6.75 8.53
N ASP A 5 -12.03 -6.38 7.30
CA ASP A 5 -12.46 -5.03 6.82
C ASP A 5 -11.45 -4.31 5.90
N ALA A 6 -10.21 -4.80 5.81
CA ALA A 6 -9.25 -4.26 4.88
C ALA A 6 -9.66 -4.56 3.43
N LEU A 7 -9.17 -3.74 2.51
CA LEU A 7 -9.25 -3.99 1.07
C LEU A 7 -7.89 -4.48 0.59
N LEU A 8 -7.86 -5.61 -0.10
CA LEU A 8 -6.71 -6.02 -0.89
C LEU A 8 -6.71 -5.20 -2.18
N ILE A 9 -5.65 -4.44 -2.39
CA ILE A 9 -5.52 -3.49 -3.51
C ILE A 9 -4.36 -3.81 -4.44
N GLY A 10 -3.51 -4.78 -4.11
CA GLY A 10 -2.40 -5.17 -4.96
C GLY A 10 -1.67 -6.41 -4.48
N VAL A 11 -0.79 -6.91 -5.34
CA VAL A 11 0.11 -8.03 -5.08
C VAL A 11 1.54 -7.51 -5.15
N VAL A 12 2.37 -7.92 -4.19
CA VAL A 12 3.81 -7.61 -4.18
C VAL A 12 4.50 -8.61 -5.10
N ASP A 13 5.24 -8.13 -6.08
CA ASP A 13 6.06 -8.95 -6.96
C ASP A 13 7.43 -9.29 -6.34
N GLU A 14 8.21 -10.10 -7.03
CA GLU A 14 9.52 -10.57 -6.54
C GLU A 14 10.55 -9.45 -6.41
N THR A 15 10.34 -8.31 -7.07
CA THR A 15 11.19 -7.12 -6.98
C THR A 15 10.80 -6.18 -5.83
N GLY A 16 9.71 -6.50 -5.11
CA GLY A 16 9.17 -5.66 -4.06
C GLY A 16 8.32 -4.50 -4.57
N HIS A 17 7.84 -4.57 -5.82
CA HIS A 17 6.93 -3.57 -6.38
C HIS A 17 5.48 -4.08 -6.34
N VAL A 18 4.51 -3.18 -6.20
CA VAL A 18 3.10 -3.53 -6.07
C VAL A 18 2.37 -3.45 -7.40
N GLY A 19 1.96 -4.61 -7.92
CA GLY A 19 0.95 -4.73 -8.96
C GLY A 19 -0.44 -4.38 -8.41
N LEU A 20 -0.92 -3.16 -8.68
CA LEU A 20 -2.25 -2.71 -8.25
C LEU A 20 -3.37 -3.46 -8.98
N LEU A 21 -4.38 -3.87 -8.23
CA LEU A 21 -5.62 -4.42 -8.79
C LEU A 21 -6.49 -3.29 -9.35
N GLY A 22 -7.12 -3.54 -10.50
CA GLY A 22 -8.11 -2.62 -11.06
C GLY A 22 -9.34 -2.44 -10.15
N ARG A 23 -9.69 -3.48 -9.37
CA ARG A 23 -10.79 -3.46 -8.40
C ARG A 23 -10.30 -4.02 -7.05
N PRO A 24 -10.54 -3.32 -5.92
CA PRO A 24 -10.21 -3.81 -4.60
C PRO A 24 -11.05 -5.04 -4.25
N LEU A 25 -10.47 -5.97 -3.49
CA LEU A 25 -11.15 -7.15 -2.97
C LEU A 25 -11.32 -7.04 -1.45
N PRO A 26 -12.51 -7.32 -0.89
CA PRO A 26 -12.70 -7.33 0.56
C PRO A 26 -11.88 -8.45 1.20
N VAL A 27 -11.31 -8.16 2.37
CA VAL A 27 -10.56 -9.11 3.18
C VAL A 27 -11.40 -9.54 4.37
N ASP A 28 -11.66 -10.84 4.45
CA ASP A 28 -12.34 -11.48 5.57
C ASP A 28 -11.41 -12.37 6.40
N ALA A 29 -11.94 -12.93 7.48
CA ALA A 29 -11.18 -13.82 8.35
C ALA A 29 -10.71 -15.10 7.63
N ALA A 30 -11.49 -15.63 6.67
CA ALA A 30 -11.16 -16.83 5.93
C ALA A 30 -9.95 -16.60 5.00
N PHE A 31 -9.92 -15.47 4.31
CA PHE A 31 -8.77 -15.04 3.51
C PHE A 31 -7.51 -14.92 4.37
N LEU A 32 -7.60 -14.28 5.53
CA LEU A 32 -6.46 -14.11 6.44
C LEU A 32 -5.96 -15.45 6.99
N ALA A 33 -6.87 -16.36 7.34
CA ALA A 33 -6.51 -17.70 7.79
C ALA A 33 -5.81 -18.50 6.67
N ALA A 34 -6.37 -18.51 5.47
CA ALA A 34 -5.82 -19.22 4.32
C ALA A 34 -4.44 -18.66 3.92
N THR A 35 -4.26 -17.34 3.94
CA THR A 35 -2.98 -16.72 3.59
C THR A 35 -1.89 -17.04 4.60
N ARG A 36 -2.19 -17.05 5.90
CA ARG A 36 -1.24 -17.43 6.96
C ARG A 36 -0.92 -18.92 6.97
N ALA A 37 -1.88 -19.79 6.64
CA ALA A 37 -1.64 -21.23 6.58
C ALA A 37 -0.69 -21.64 5.43
N ARG A 38 -0.60 -20.84 4.36
CA ARG A 38 0.19 -21.15 3.15
C ARG A 38 1.60 -20.55 3.13
N SER A 39 1.99 -19.77 4.12
CA SER A 39 3.24 -19.01 4.09
C SER A 39 3.71 -18.68 5.51
N VAL A 40 5.03 -18.80 5.73
CA VAL A 40 5.68 -18.32 6.96
C VAL A 40 5.82 -16.79 6.99
N HIS A 41 5.80 -16.14 5.84
CA HIS A 41 5.81 -14.68 5.72
C HIS A 41 4.44 -14.08 6.01
N SER A 42 4.44 -12.84 6.50
CA SER A 42 3.22 -12.06 6.71
C SER A 42 2.40 -11.92 5.42
N PRO A 43 1.07 -11.73 5.51
CA PRO A 43 0.27 -11.34 4.36
C PRO A 43 0.81 -10.09 3.63
N GLU A 44 1.35 -9.14 4.38
CA GLU A 44 1.91 -7.87 3.89
C GLU A 44 3.17 -8.03 3.03
N ALA A 45 3.90 -9.14 3.17
CA ALA A 45 5.03 -9.48 2.31
C ALA A 45 4.59 -9.87 0.88
N ARG A 46 3.30 -10.19 0.67
CA ARG A 46 2.77 -10.67 -0.61
C ARG A 46 1.64 -9.80 -1.16
N PHE A 47 0.96 -9.07 -0.29
CA PHE A 47 -0.23 -8.31 -0.66
C PHE A 47 -0.15 -6.88 -0.12
N ARG A 48 -0.65 -5.96 -0.94
CA ARG A 48 -0.89 -4.58 -0.53
C ARG A 48 -2.33 -4.45 -0.05
N PHE A 49 -2.49 -4.06 1.20
CA PHE A 49 -3.78 -3.78 1.81
C PHE A 49 -3.99 -2.27 2.01
N ALA A 50 -5.23 -1.83 1.83
CA ALA A 50 -5.72 -0.52 2.24
C ALA A 50 -6.73 -0.69 3.38
N GLY A 51 -6.73 0.26 4.30
CA GLY A 51 -7.75 0.39 5.34
C GLY A 51 -8.04 1.87 5.58
N GLY A 52 -9.04 2.15 6.41
CA GLY A 52 -9.38 3.52 6.79
C GLY A 52 -8.20 4.25 7.44
N CYS A 53 -7.98 5.52 7.08
CA CYS A 53 -6.96 6.34 7.73
C CYS A 53 -7.35 6.59 9.19
N VAL A 54 -6.45 6.27 10.13
CA VAL A 54 -6.68 6.47 11.57
C VAL A 54 -6.03 7.75 12.13
N GLU A 55 -5.50 8.59 11.23
CA GLU A 55 -4.95 9.92 11.52
C GLU A 55 -4.01 9.93 12.72
N GLY A 56 -4.34 10.65 13.80
CA GLY A 56 -3.51 10.77 15.01
C GLY A 56 -3.15 9.46 15.69
N ARG A 57 -3.82 8.34 15.39
CA ARG A 57 -3.46 7.00 15.88
C ARG A 57 -2.43 6.28 15.01
N CYS A 58 -1.99 6.89 13.91
CA CYS A 58 -0.95 6.37 13.03
C CYS A 58 0.40 7.00 13.37
N ARG A 59 1.44 6.17 13.55
CA ARG A 59 2.82 6.64 13.81
C ARG A 59 3.42 7.53 12.71
N GLN A 60 2.84 7.53 11.52
CA GLN A 60 3.28 8.35 10.39
C GLN A 60 2.53 9.69 10.31
N TRP A 61 1.57 9.94 11.20
CA TRP A 61 0.81 11.18 11.20
C TRP A 61 1.61 12.32 11.79
N THR A 62 1.57 13.48 11.11
CA THR A 62 2.34 14.67 11.49
C THR A 62 1.55 15.65 12.38
N GLY A 63 0.34 15.28 12.78
CA GLY A 63 -0.63 16.15 13.45
C GLY A 63 -1.69 16.72 12.49
N ARG A 64 -1.37 16.87 11.20
CA ARG A 64 -2.31 17.41 10.19
C ARG A 64 -2.42 16.63 8.89
N ARG A 65 -1.43 15.78 8.57
CA ARG A 65 -1.36 15.03 7.31
C ARG A 65 -0.52 13.76 7.47
N CYS A 66 -0.59 12.87 6.48
CA CYS A 66 0.29 11.71 6.43
C CYS A 66 1.74 12.13 6.09
N GLY A 67 2.66 11.92 7.04
CA GLY A 67 4.09 12.23 6.86
C GLY A 67 4.86 11.22 6.03
N LEU A 68 4.35 9.98 5.89
CA LEU A 68 4.99 8.97 5.03
C LEU A 68 4.85 9.35 3.56
N ILE A 69 3.63 9.57 3.08
CA ILE A 69 3.40 9.89 1.67
C ILE A 69 3.96 11.26 1.30
N ALA A 70 3.96 12.21 2.24
CA ALA A 70 4.60 13.50 2.04
C ALA A 70 6.07 13.34 1.67
N ARG A 71 6.84 12.59 2.48
CA ARG A 71 8.25 12.32 2.22
C ARG A 71 8.48 11.55 0.92
N LEU A 72 7.70 10.50 0.64
CA LEU A 72 7.86 9.72 -0.59
C LEU A 72 7.62 10.55 -1.86
N VAL A 73 6.68 11.49 -1.81
CA VAL A 73 6.43 12.40 -2.94
C VAL A 73 7.54 13.45 -3.06
N GLU A 74 8.07 13.96 -1.95
CA GLU A 74 9.19 14.89 -1.93
C GLU A 74 10.49 14.26 -2.48
N ASP A 75 10.73 12.99 -2.17
CA ASP A 75 11.91 12.23 -2.61
C ASP A 75 11.80 11.72 -4.07
N ALA A 76 10.60 11.69 -4.64
CA ALA A 76 10.38 11.18 -5.98
C ALA A 76 10.71 12.22 -7.07
N ALA A 77 11.36 11.77 -8.14
CA ALA A 77 11.48 12.57 -9.35
C ALA A 77 10.09 12.88 -9.94
N PRO A 78 9.88 14.04 -10.60
CA PRO A 78 8.59 14.40 -11.18
C PRO A 78 8.09 13.31 -12.14
N ALA A 79 7.05 12.59 -11.74
CA ALA A 79 6.44 11.56 -12.56
C ALA A 79 5.37 12.17 -13.47
N GLY A 80 5.67 12.28 -14.77
CA GLY A 80 4.71 12.66 -15.81
C GLY A 80 3.87 11.48 -16.34
N ALA A 81 3.52 10.51 -15.50
CA ALA A 81 2.89 9.26 -15.93
C ALA A 81 1.37 9.26 -15.77
N ALA A 82 0.68 8.63 -16.73
CA ALA A 82 -0.76 8.40 -16.66
C ALA A 82 -1.11 7.54 -15.44
N LEU A 83 -2.11 7.98 -14.67
CA LEU A 83 -2.55 7.26 -13.48
C LEU A 83 -3.22 5.94 -13.85
N ARG A 84 -2.72 4.83 -13.30
CA ARG A 84 -3.40 3.53 -13.41
C ARG A 84 -4.76 3.59 -12.70
N PRO A 85 -5.78 2.82 -13.14
CA PRO A 85 -7.01 2.66 -12.38
C PRO A 85 -6.73 2.20 -10.93
N CYS A 86 -7.43 2.80 -9.97
CA CYS A 86 -7.31 2.44 -8.57
C CYS A 86 -8.69 2.57 -7.92
N GLY A 87 -9.30 1.45 -7.55
CA GLY A 87 -10.69 1.43 -7.09
C GLY A 87 -10.93 2.00 -5.69
N ILE A 88 -9.88 2.42 -4.97
CA ILE A 88 -10.01 3.12 -3.68
C ILE A 88 -9.74 4.63 -3.79
N ARG A 89 -9.48 5.16 -5.00
CA ARG A 89 -8.98 6.53 -5.18
C ARG A 89 -9.89 7.59 -4.55
N ALA A 90 -11.20 7.40 -4.64
CA ALA A 90 -12.20 8.35 -4.09
C ALA A 90 -12.06 8.54 -2.57
N ASP A 91 -11.68 7.48 -1.85
CA ASP A 91 -11.58 7.48 -0.37
C ASP A 91 -10.12 7.49 0.12
N CYS A 92 -9.15 7.58 -0.80
CA CYS A 92 -7.74 7.44 -0.48
C CYS A 92 -7.16 8.73 0.12
N ARG A 93 -6.79 8.69 1.40
CA ARG A 93 -6.15 9.83 2.09
C ARG A 93 -4.89 10.33 1.38
N TRP A 94 -4.06 9.43 0.86
CA TRP A 94 -2.82 9.79 0.16
C TRP A 94 -3.11 10.60 -1.11
N PHE A 95 -4.10 10.18 -1.89
CA PHE A 95 -4.53 10.92 -3.07
C PHE A 95 -5.21 12.24 -2.70
N ALA A 96 -6.03 12.27 -1.65
CA ALA A 96 -6.67 13.49 -1.18
C ALA A 96 -5.65 14.57 -0.72
N GLU A 97 -4.52 14.14 -0.14
CA GLU A 97 -3.46 15.06 0.33
C GLU A 97 -2.49 15.48 -0.78
N GLN A 98 -2.00 14.53 -1.59
CA GLN A 98 -0.87 14.75 -2.52
C GLN A 98 -1.24 14.51 -4.00
N GLY A 99 -2.51 14.22 -4.30
CA GLY A 99 -3.02 14.08 -5.65
C GLY A 99 -2.35 12.97 -6.48
N PRO A 100 -2.21 13.16 -7.79
CA PRO A 100 -1.57 12.21 -8.70
C PRO A 100 -0.16 11.77 -8.27
N SER A 101 0.63 12.66 -7.67
CA SER A 101 1.99 12.34 -7.22
C SER A 101 2.00 11.24 -6.16
N ALA A 102 1.02 11.23 -5.25
CA ALA A 102 0.83 10.13 -4.30
C ALA A 102 0.56 8.80 -5.00
N CYS A 103 -0.24 8.81 -6.06
CA CYS A 103 -0.56 7.60 -6.81
C CYS A 103 0.64 7.05 -7.58
N ALA A 104 1.55 7.92 -8.04
CA ALA A 104 2.75 7.51 -8.77
C ALA A 104 3.71 6.70 -7.89
N VAL A 105 3.87 7.08 -6.62
CA VAL A 105 4.78 6.41 -5.68
C VAL A 105 4.12 5.31 -4.84
N CYS A 106 2.78 5.26 -4.80
CA CYS A 106 2.04 4.26 -4.02
C CYS A 106 2.45 2.80 -4.30
N PRO A 107 2.74 2.39 -5.56
CA PRO A 107 3.20 1.03 -5.87
C PRO A 107 4.55 0.65 -5.27
N GLU A 108 5.38 1.62 -4.87
CA GLU A 108 6.71 1.38 -4.28
C GLU A 108 6.64 1.05 -2.78
N VAL A 109 5.44 1.13 -2.17
CA VAL A 109 5.29 0.95 -0.72
C VAL A 109 4.88 -0.46 -0.35
N VAL A 110 5.84 -1.25 0.10
CA VAL A 110 5.62 -2.55 0.77
C VAL A 110 5.56 -2.36 2.28
N THR A 111 4.56 -2.98 2.93
CA THR A 111 4.26 -2.74 4.36
C THR A 111 5.03 -3.65 5.31
N ASP A 112 5.62 -4.74 4.80
CA ASP A 112 6.55 -5.59 5.52
C ASP A 112 7.94 -5.49 4.87
N GLY A 113 8.95 -5.08 5.64
CA GLY A 113 10.34 -5.03 5.19
C GLY A 113 10.99 -6.42 5.01
N GLY A 114 10.21 -7.50 5.19
CA GLY A 114 10.62 -8.90 5.06
C GLY A 114 10.27 -9.59 3.74
N GLY A 115 9.92 -8.86 2.67
CA GLY A 115 9.99 -9.42 1.31
C GLY A 115 11.42 -9.83 0.95
N PRO A 116 11.66 -10.74 -0.02
CA PRO A 116 13.02 -11.01 -0.47
C PRO A 116 13.70 -9.70 -0.86
N ARG A 117 14.79 -9.35 -0.18
CA ARG A 117 15.65 -8.25 -0.62
C ARG A 117 16.15 -8.61 -2.02
N PRO A 118 16.05 -7.73 -3.03
CA PRO A 118 16.76 -7.95 -4.27
C PRO A 118 18.24 -8.14 -3.94
N ALA A 119 18.82 -9.23 -4.46
CA ALA A 119 20.25 -9.45 -4.33
C ALA A 119 20.97 -8.36 -5.13
N GLY A 120 21.69 -7.49 -4.42
CA GLY A 120 22.71 -6.62 -5.02
C GLY A 120 22.26 -5.21 -5.35
N LEU A 121 22.66 -4.27 -4.49
CA LEU A 121 23.42 -3.07 -4.83
C LEU A 121 24.37 -2.78 -3.67
#